data_AF-A0A2N0ZI79-F1
#
_entry.id   AF-A0A2N0ZI79-F1
#
_cell.length_a   1.000
_cell.length_b   1.000
_cell.length_c   1.000
_cell.angle_alpha   90.00
_cell.angle_beta   90.00
_cell.angle_gamma   90.00
#
_symmetry.space_group_name_H-M   'P 1'
#
loop_
_entity.id
_entity.type
_entity.pdbx_description
1 polymer ?
#
loop_
_entity_poly.entity_id
_entity_poly.type
_entity_poly.pdbx_seq_one_letter_code
_entity_poly.pdbx_strand_id
1 'polypeptide(L)' 'MNFHLDTIEDKIEFFEALDLKTLEKKINDQIETNKAILLSVHHVSHQMHLDENGRCFYSAVVHFKAKK' A
#
# COMPACT_ATOMS: atom_id res chain seq x y z
N MET A 1 -7.22 -7.36 34.81
CA MET A 1 -6.92 -7.81 33.44
C MET A 1 -6.20 -6.66 32.75
N ASN A 2 -4.88 -6.79 32.53
CA ASN A 2 -4.14 -5.77 31.80
C ASN A 2 -4.21 -6.14 30.32
N PHE A 3 -4.97 -5.35 29.54
CA PHE A 3 -4.94 -5.45 28.09
C PHE A 3 -3.65 -4.77 27.61
N HIS A 4 -2.69 -5.56 27.14
CA HIS A 4 -1.62 -5.06 26.29
C HIS A 4 -2.10 -5.11 24.85
N LEU A 5 -2.20 -3.93 24.24
CA LEU A 5 -2.42 -3.78 22.81
C LEU A 5 -1.05 -3.54 22.19
N ASP A 6 -0.49 -4.59 21.56
CA ASP A 6 0.65 -4.43 20.68
C ASP A 6 0.15 -3.81 19.36
N THR A 7 0.49 -2.56 19.12
CA THR A 7 0.15 -1.84 17.89
C THR A 7 1.13 -2.17 16.78
N ILE A 8 0.61 -2.34 15.57
CA ILE A 8 1.45 -2.44 14.37
C ILE A 8 1.98 -1.03 14.10
N GLU A 9 3.31 -0.88 14.12
CA GLU A 9 3.95 0.42 13.92
C GLU A 9 4.25 0.70 12.44
N ASP A 10 4.72 -0.30 11.71
CA ASP A 10 5.12 -0.19 10.31
C ASP A 10 4.58 -1.40 9.52
N LYS A 11 4.06 -1.14 8.32
CA LYS A 11 3.58 -2.15 7.37
C LYS A 11 3.95 -1.73 5.96
N ILE A 12 4.60 -2.62 5.21
CA ILE A 12 4.94 -2.40 3.79
C ILE A 12 4.03 -3.28 2.94
N GLU A 13 3.43 -2.71 1.91
CA GLU A 13 2.61 -3.44 0.95
C GLU A 13 3.03 -3.12 -0.48
N PHE A 14 3.04 -4.15 -1.32
CA PHE A 14 3.36 -4.07 -2.74
C PHE A 14 2.08 -4.21 -3.54
N PHE A 15 1.90 -3.33 -4.51
CA PHE A 15 0.77 -3.33 -5.41
C PHE A 15 1.26 -3.37 -6.84
N GLU A 16 0.49 -4.02 -7.71
CA GLU A 16 0.73 -4.04 -9.14
C GLU A 16 -0.58 -4.03 -9.92
N ALA A 17 -0.56 -3.45 -11.11
CA ALA A 17 -1.65 -3.50 -12.07
C ALA A 17 -1.16 -3.22 -13.51
N LEU A 18 -2.02 -3.54 -14.49
CA LEU A 18 -1.77 -3.23 -15.91
C LEU A 18 -2.08 -1.78 -16.27
N ASP A 19 -2.75 -1.05 -15.39
CA ASP A 19 -3.10 0.36 -15.56
C ASP A 19 -3.11 1.10 -14.23
N LEU A 20 -2.83 2.41 -14.28
CA LEU A 20 -2.75 3.27 -13.10
C LEU A 20 -4.06 3.35 -12.32
N LYS A 21 -5.22 3.30 -13.00
CA LYS A 21 -6.53 3.41 -12.34
C LYS A 21 -6.80 2.19 -11.45
N THR A 22 -6.47 1.00 -11.95
CA THR A 22 -6.56 -0.23 -11.18
C THR A 22 -5.55 -0.24 -10.01
N LEU A 23 -4.33 0.25 -10.23
CA LEU A 23 -3.32 0.37 -9.18
C LEU A 23 -3.80 1.29 -8.05
N GLU A 24 -4.28 2.48 -8.41
CA GLU A 24 -4.82 3.49 -7.49
C GLU A 24 -5.99 2.93 -6.69
N LYS A 25 -6.94 2.24 -7.35
CA LYS A 25 -8.06 1.60 -6.66
C LYS A 25 -7.59 0.61 -5.59
N LYS A 26 -6.64 -0.28 -5.93
CA LYS A 26 -6.10 -1.26 -4.98
C LYS A 26 -5.46 -0.59 -3.77
N ILE A 27 -4.69 0.46 -3.99
CA ILE A 27 -4.04 1.23 -2.91
C ILE A 27 -5.11 1.88 -2.01
N ASN A 28 -6.13 2.53 -2.60
CA ASN A 28 -7.19 3.18 -1.85
C ASN A 28 -8.03 2.21 -1.01
N ASP A 29 -8.39 1.05 -1.58
CA ASP A 29 -9.12 0.00 -0.85
C ASP A 29 -8.29 -0.49 0.38
N GLN A 30 -6.97 -0.60 0.21
CA GLN A 30 -6.08 -1.00 1.30
C GLN A 30 -5.86 0.11 2.34
N ILE A 31 -5.87 1.38 1.92
CA ILE A 31 -5.86 2.53 2.85
C ILE A 31 -7.06 2.46 3.79
N GLU A 32 -8.28 2.21 3.28
CA GLU A 32 -9.47 2.11 4.14
C GLU A 32 -9.37 0.94 5.13
N THR A 33 -8.83 -0.20 4.67
CA THR A 33 -8.58 -1.35 5.55
C THR A 33 -7.55 -1.01 6.64
N ASN A 34 -6.47 -0.33 6.29
CA ASN A 34 -5.39 0.01 7.22
C ASN A 34 -5.80 1.08 8.25
N LYS A 35 -6.77 1.95 7.93
CA LYS A 35 -7.35 2.88 8.92
C LYS A 35 -7.99 2.15 10.10
N ALA A 36 -8.62 0.99 9.87
CA ALA A 36 -9.25 0.19 10.92
C ALA A 36 -8.24 -0.34 11.97
N ILE A 37 -6.95 -0.42 11.60
CA ILE A 37 -5.84 -0.82 12.46
C ILE A 37 -4.90 0.35 12.79
N LEU A 38 -5.41 1.59 12.73
CA LEU A 38 -4.72 2.83 13.13
C LEU A 38 -3.45 3.16 12.31
N LEU A 39 -3.31 2.57 11.14
CA LEU A 39 -2.24 2.88 10.21
C LEU A 39 -2.66 4.00 9.23
N SER A 40 -1.67 4.71 8.71
CA SER A 40 -1.81 5.77 7.70
C SER A 40 -0.69 5.70 6.68
N VAL A 41 -0.87 6.28 5.50
CA VAL A 41 0.19 6.30 4.48
C VAL A 41 1.33 7.20 4.94
N HIS A 42 2.52 6.62 5.07
CA HIS A 42 3.76 7.34 5.34
C HIS A 42 4.48 7.73 4.05
N HIS A 43 4.58 6.80 3.10
CA HIS A 43 5.27 7.00 1.84
C HIS A 43 4.73 6.07 0.74
N VAL A 44 4.76 6.54 -0.51
CA VAL A 44 4.43 5.74 -1.70
C VAL A 44 5.53 5.92 -2.74
N SER A 45 6.11 4.82 -3.20
CA SER A 45 7.05 4.79 -4.33
C SER A 45 6.41 4.07 -5.50
N HIS A 46 6.48 4.65 -6.71
CA HIS A 46 5.95 4.07 -7.93
C HIS A 46 7.08 3.61 -8.84
N GLN A 47 6.88 2.48 -9.51
CA GLN A 47 7.72 2.00 -10.60
C GLN A 47 6.85 1.58 -11.78
N MET A 48 7.39 1.75 -12.97
CA MET A 48 6.77 1.29 -14.21
C MET A 48 7.81 0.49 -14.97
N HIS A 49 7.43 -0.69 -15.46
CA HIS A 49 8.25 -1.48 -16.36
C HIS A 49 7.46 -1.86 -17.61
N LEU A 50 8.18 -2.03 -18.71
CA LEU A 50 7.65 -2.59 -19.95
C LEU A 50 8.10 -4.04 -20.01
N ASP A 51 7.17 -4.96 -20.32
CA ASP A 51 7.55 -6.33 -20.66
C ASP A 51 8.14 -6.42 -22.08
N GLU A 52 8.65 -7.60 -22.43
CA GLU A 52 9.20 -7.90 -23.76
C GLU A 52 8.19 -7.73 -24.90
N ASN A 53 6.89 -7.74 -24.58
CA ASN A 53 5.79 -7.57 -25.53
C ASN A 53 5.28 -6.11 -25.59
N GLY A 54 5.93 -5.17 -24.88
CA GLY A 54 5.57 -3.76 -24.82
C GLY A 54 4.36 -3.43 -23.92
N ARG A 55 3.94 -4.36 -23.05
CA ARG A 55 2.87 -4.11 -22.06
C ARG A 55 3.44 -3.33 -20.88
N CYS A 56 2.75 -2.24 -20.51
CA CYS A 56 3.06 -1.48 -19.31
C CYS A 56 2.57 -2.23 -18.07
N PHE A 57 3.47 -2.39 -17.10
CA PHE A 57 3.16 -2.82 -15.76
C PHE A 57 3.48 -1.70 -14.79
N TYR A 58 2.51 -1.38 -13.94
CA TYR A 58 2.64 -0.38 -12.90
C TYR A 58 2.73 -1.08 -11.56
N SER A 59 3.70 -0.70 -10.75
CA SER A 59 3.84 -1.18 -9.38
C SER A 59 4.04 -0.02 -8.41
N ALA A 60 3.64 -0.26 -7.16
CA ALA A 60 3.87 0.67 -6.09
C ALA A 60 4.23 -0.06 -4.79
N VAL A 61 5.13 0.56 -4.02
CA VAL A 61 5.43 0.18 -2.65
C VAL A 61 4.82 1.23 -1.74
N VAL A 62 3.90 0.83 -0.87
CA VAL A 62 3.27 1.71 0.10
C VAL A 62 3.77 1.36 1.49
N HIS A 63 4.36 2.34 2.17
CA HIS A 63 4.71 2.26 3.57
C HIS A 63 3.57 2.87 4.38
N PHE A 64 2.89 2.02 5.13
CA PHE A 64 1.92 2.40 6.14
C PHE A 64 2.58 2.47 7.52
N LYS A 65 2.22 3.49 8.29
CA LYS A 65 2.76 3.74 9.63
C LYS A 65 1.66 4.11 10.60
N ALA A 66 1.82 3.70 11.86
CA ALA A 66 0.94 4.11 12.94
C ALA A 66 0.79 5.64 12.96
N LYS A 67 -0.44 6.13 13.13
CA LYS A 67 -0.69 7.54 13.35
C LYS A 67 -0.07 7.94 14.69
N LYS A 68 0.92 8.82 14.64
CA LYS A 68 1.41 9.51 15.83
C LYS A 68 0.47 10.66 16.22
#